data_AF-A0A2Z2HLT3-F1
#
_entry.id   AF-A0A2Z2HLT3-F1
#
_cell.length_a   1.000
_cell.length_b   1.000
_cell.length_c   1.000
_cell.angle_alpha   90.00
_cell.angle_beta   90.00
_cell.angle_gamma   90.00
#
_symmetry.space_group_name_H-M   'P 1'
#
loop_
_entity.id
_entity.type
_entity.pdbx_description
1 polymer ?
#
loop_
_entity_poly.entity_id
_entity_poly.type
_entity_poly.pdbx_seq_one_letter_code
_entity_poly.pdbx_strand_id
1 'polypeptide(L)' 'MANNEIGGRPVTITKDGTSIKVVFHPIAKGAKHPDAAVFSVKMAKADLDKLKKAF' A
#
# COMPACT_ATOMS: atom_id res chain seq x y z
N MET A 1 0.78 9.33 -12.54
CA MET A 1 0.86 8.87 -11.14
C MET A 1 1.86 7.72 -11.10
N ALA A 2 2.82 7.72 -10.19
CA ALA A 2 3.82 6.65 -10.14
C ALA A 2 3.16 5.34 -9.70
N ASN A 3 3.31 4.28 -10.50
CA ASN A 3 2.91 2.94 -10.10
C ASN A 3 3.93 2.44 -9.07
N ASN A 4 3.57 2.52 -7.79
CA ASN A 4 4.39 1.98 -6.71
C ASN A 4 4.22 0.46 -6.65
N GLU A 5 5.29 -0.25 -6.33
CA GLU A 5 5.30 -1.70 -6.19
C GLU A 5 5.90 -2.09 -4.83
N ILE A 6 5.23 -2.99 -4.10
CA ILE A 6 5.73 -3.58 -2.85
C ILE A 6 5.66 -5.09 -2.99
N GLY A 7 6.82 -5.77 -2.91
CA GLY A 7 6.90 -7.24 -2.98
C GLY A 7 6.35 -7.82 -4.28
N GLY A 8 6.59 -7.16 -5.43
CA GLY A 8 6.04 -7.58 -6.72
C GLY A 8 4.56 -7.25 -6.92
N ARG A 9 3.93 -6.50 -5.99
CA ARG A 9 2.52 -6.15 -6.05
C ARG A 9 2.29 -4.66 -6.31
N PRO A 10 1.42 -4.30 -7.27
CA PRO A 10 1.06 -2.91 -7.50
C PRO A 10 0.31 -2.34 -6.30
N VAL A 11 0.71 -1.15 -5.86
CA VAL A 11 0.10 -0.45 -4.72
C VAL A 11 -0.16 1.01 -5.04
N THR A 12 -1.24 1.55 -4.46
CA THR A 12 -1.44 3.00 -4.35
C THR A 12 -0.99 3.44 -2.96
N ILE A 13 -0.05 4.38 -2.90
CA ILE A 13 0.41 4.98 -1.65
C ILE A 13 -0.08 6.42 -1.59
N THR A 14 -0.82 6.76 -0.55
CA THR A 14 -1.32 8.12 -0.32
C THR A 14 -0.94 8.59 1.08
N LYS A 15 -0.60 9.88 1.20
CA LYS A 15 -0.34 10.53 2.49
C LYS A 15 -1.64 11.14 2.99
N ASP A 16 -2.09 10.72 4.16
CA ASP A 16 -3.32 11.17 4.81
C ASP A 16 -2.93 11.86 6.13
N GLY A 17 -2.62 13.15 6.03
CA GLY A 17 -2.12 13.95 7.15
C GLY A 17 -0.79 13.42 7.72
N THR A 18 -0.83 12.90 8.95
CA THR A 18 0.32 12.30 9.67
C THR A 18 0.47 10.79 9.44
N SER A 19 -0.46 10.19 8.70
CA SER A 19 -0.50 8.76 8.41
C SER A 19 -0.22 8.46 6.94
N ILE A 20 0.21 7.23 6.66
CA ILE A 20 0.36 6.72 5.29
C ILE A 20 -0.67 5.63 5.08
N LYS A 21 -1.42 5.74 3.99
CA LYS A 21 -2.34 4.71 3.51
C LYS A 21 -1.69 3.98 2.34
N VAL A 22 -1.62 2.66 2.44
CA VAL A 22 -1.14 1.77 1.37
C VAL A 22 -2.29 0.86 0.96
N VAL A 23 -2.65 0.89 -0.32
CA VAL A 23 -3.72 0.08 -0.91
C VAL A 23 -3.09 -0.92 -1.88
N PHE A 24 -3.32 -2.21 -1.66
CA PHE A 24 -2.81 -3.28 -2.53
C PHE A 24 -3.86 -3.68 -3.56
N HIS A 25 -3.46 -3.77 -4.84
CA HIS A 25 -4.35 -4.17 -5.93
C HIS A 25 -4.17 -5.65 -6.33
N PRO A 26 -5.21 -6.30 -6.89
CA PRO A 26 -5.21 -7.71 -7.23
C PRO A 26 -4.34 -7.99 -8.45
N ILE A 27 -3.58 -9.08 -8.38
CA ILE A 27 -2.77 -9.62 -9.48
C ILE A 27 -3.41 -10.92 -9.99
N ALA A 28 -4.73 -10.91 -10.19
CA ALA A 28 -5.40 -12.07 -10.78
C ALA A 28 -5.46 -11.88 -12.30
N LYS A 29 -4.92 -12.86 -13.04
CA LYS A 29 -5.06 -12.92 -14.49
C LYS A 29 -6.56 -13.10 -14.81
N GLY A 30 -7.22 -12.04 -15.25
CA GLY A 30 -8.68 -11.99 -15.45
C GLY A 30 -9.48 -11.24 -14.36
N ALA A 31 -8.82 -10.47 -13.49
CA ALA A 31 -9.52 -9.56 -12.59
C ALA A 31 -10.40 -8.58 -13.39
N LYS A 32 -11.72 -8.66 -13.22
CA LYS A 32 -12.67 -7.69 -13.84
C LYS A 32 -12.45 -6.26 -13.34
N HIS A 33 -11.84 -6.11 -12.16
CA HIS A 33 -11.54 -4.83 -11.53
C HIS A 33 -10.11 -4.87 -11.00
N PRO A 34 -9.10 -4.59 -11.85
CA PRO A 34 -7.70 -4.57 -11.44
C PRO A 34 -7.40 -3.53 -10.35
N ASP A 35 -8.27 -2.52 -10.19
CA ASP A 35 -8.16 -1.49 -9.14
C ASP A 35 -8.91 -1.83 -7.85
N ALA A 36 -9.56 -2.99 -7.76
CA ALA A 36 -10.32 -3.36 -6.57
C ALA A 36 -9.38 -3.61 -5.39
N ALA A 37 -9.40 -2.77 -4.35
CA ALA A 37 -8.51 -2.93 -3.19
C ALA A 37 -8.62 -4.33 -2.55
N VAL A 38 -7.52 -5.09 -2.53
CA VAL A 38 -7.47 -6.42 -1.90
C VAL A 38 -7.41 -6.28 -0.38
N PHE A 39 -6.61 -5.33 0.09
CA PHE A 39 -6.54 -4.92 1.48
C PHE A 39 -5.89 -3.52 1.60
N SER A 40 -6.22 -2.81 2.67
CA SER A 40 -5.76 -1.45 2.95
C SER A 40 -5.11 -1.43 4.32
N VAL A 41 -3.89 -0.89 4.42
CA VAL A 41 -3.19 -0.69 5.69
C VAL A 41 -3.02 0.81 5.92
N LYS A 42 -3.52 1.28 7.07
CA LYS A 42 -3.29 2.65 7.55
C LYS A 42 -2.26 2.60 8.66
N MET A 43 -1.12 3.24 8.46
CA MET A 43 -0.03 3.28 9.44
C MET A 43 0.16 4.69 9.96
N ALA A 44 0.29 4.85 11.28
CA ALA A 44 0.71 6.11 11.86
C ALA A 44 2.23 6.28 11.72
N LYS A 45 2.71 7.52 11.85
CA LYS A 45 4.15 7.82 11.82
C LYS A 45 4.94 6.96 12.82
N ALA A 46 4.41 6.75 14.02
CA ALA A 46 5.04 5.92 15.05
C ALA A 46 5.20 4.44 14.64
N ASP A 47 4.26 3.89 13.88
CA ASP A 47 4.35 2.51 13.39
C ASP A 47 5.44 2.38 12.33
N LEU A 48 5.57 3.42 11.48
CA LEU A 48 6.61 3.52 10.46
C LEU A 48 8.01 3.67 11.09
N ASP A 49 8.12 4.45 12.16
CA ASP A 49 9.37 4.61 12.90
C ASP A 49 9.76 3.31 13.64
N LYS A 50 8.80 2.51 14.13
CA LYS A 50 9.05 1.16 14.66
C LYS A 50 9.58 0.21 13.59
N LEU A 51 8.96 0.21 12.40
CA LEU A 51 9.42 -0.60 11.27
C LEU A 51 10.86 -0.25 10.88
N LYS A 52 11.19 1.04 10.77
CA LYS A 52 12.55 1.50 10.44
C LYS A 52 13.60 1.13 11.49
N LYS A 53 13.23 0.93 12.75
CA LYS A 53 14.15 0.48 13.81
C LYS A 53 14.36 -1.04 13.81
N ALA A 54 13.45 -1.78 13.19
CA ALA A 54 13.50 -3.23 13.08
C ALA A 54 14.31 -3.71 11.84
N PHE A 55 14.72 -2.77 10.98
CA PHE A 55 15.60 -2.99 9.83
C PHE A 55 16.95 -2.32 10.05
#